data_AF-A0A9X1IJL5-F1
#
_entry.id   AF-A0A9X1IJL5-F1
#
_cell.length_a   1.000
_cell.length_b   1.000
_cell.length_c   1.000
_cell.angle_alpha   90.00
_cell.angle_beta   90.00
_cell.angle_gamma   90.00
#
_symmetry.space_group_name_H-M   'P 1'
#
loop_
_entity.id
_entity.type
_entity.pdbx_description
1 polymer ?
#
loop_
_entity_poly.entity_id
_entity_poly.type
_entity_poly.pdbx_seq_one_letter_code
_entity_poly.pdbx_strand_id
1 'polypeptide(L)'
;MNTVTQNQTVLQKVSQFFVTLLQRYLPDPFIFAIILTFAVFVLVMPATGQGPMQVVNAWAGGFWNLLSFSMQMAMVVVTGHAMASAPAFKSKLAMLAGVAKTPGQAIILVTAISAMACWVNWGFGLVVGAIFAREIANRVKGVDYRLLIASAYSGFLFWHGGLSGSIPLSIAGSGNLSKVTNGAVTAPIPTSDTIFSTMNLFILGSMFIVIPLLNRLMHPAPQDIVTISPDLLEETAVKVDKNITDMSPAECLENSRMLSLLLGVMGFAYVIYYFVNNGFALNLNIVNFTFLFAAVLLHGTPKSLLNSISQGARNCSGILLQFPFYAGIMGMMTAVGDSGTSLAGLISQGFVSISNETTFPLFTFLSAGIVNFFVPSGGGQWAVQAPIMMPAGAELGVDAAKTAMAIAWGDAWTNMIQPFWALPALAIAGLGAKDVMGYCLMALIGSGVIISLGFLIF
;
A
#
# COMPACT_ATOMS: atom_id res chain seq x y z
N MET A 1 -12.77 7.36 45.94
CA MET A 1 -12.37 6.62 44.73
C MET A 1 -11.06 7.22 44.25
N ASN A 2 -9.94 6.54 44.51
CA ASN A 2 -8.64 6.99 44.05
C ASN A 2 -8.56 6.75 42.54
N THR A 3 -8.60 7.82 41.76
CA THR A 3 -8.15 7.84 40.37
C THR A 3 -6.67 7.48 40.37
N VAL A 4 -6.36 6.20 40.16
CA VAL A 4 -5.01 5.79 39.82
C VAL A 4 -4.74 6.39 38.43
N THR A 5 -4.11 7.55 38.39
CA THR A 5 -3.49 8.11 37.20
C THR A 5 -2.43 7.10 36.77
N GLN A 6 -2.80 6.23 35.83
CA GLN A 6 -1.88 5.26 35.26
C GLN A 6 -0.78 6.07 34.56
N ASN A 7 0.45 6.02 35.10
CA ASN A 7 1.58 6.73 34.53
C ASN A 7 1.81 6.21 33.10
N GLN A 8 1.60 7.09 32.11
CA GLN A 8 1.88 6.78 30.72
C GLN A 8 3.35 6.37 30.55
N THR A 9 3.57 5.29 29.79
CA THR A 9 4.91 4.85 29.38
C THR A 9 5.57 5.88 28.48
N VAL A 10 6.91 5.82 28.36
CA VAL A 10 7.66 6.70 27.44
C VAL A 10 7.16 6.55 26.00
N LEU A 11 6.90 5.32 25.56
CA LEU A 11 6.37 5.05 24.22
C LEU A 11 5.01 5.72 23.98
N GLN A 12 4.08 5.62 24.95
CA GLN A 12 2.78 6.28 24.86
C GLN A 12 2.91 7.80 24.79
N LYS A 13 3.83 8.40 25.55
CA LYS A 13 4.08 9.85 25.50
C LYS A 13 4.63 10.29 24.15
N VAL A 14 5.59 9.54 23.60
CA VAL A 14 6.15 9.81 22.26
C VAL A 14 5.08 9.64 21.17
N SER A 15 4.30 8.56 21.24
CA SER A 15 3.18 8.34 20.32
C SER A 15 2.17 9.48 20.39
N GLN A 16 1.77 9.91 21.60
CA GLN A 16 0.82 11.00 21.79
C GLN A 16 1.36 12.34 21.29
N PHE A 17 2.67 12.58 21.45
CA PHE A 17 3.33 13.75 20.86
C PHE A 17 3.19 13.77 19.33
N PHE A 18 3.48 12.66 18.66
CA PHE A 18 3.35 12.57 17.20
C PHE A 18 1.90 12.65 16.73
N VAL A 19 0.95 12.04 17.46
CA VAL A 19 -0.49 12.20 17.19
C VAL A 19 -0.88 13.67 17.26
N THR A 20 -0.49 14.37 18.32
CA THR A 20 -0.81 15.80 18.51
C THR A 20 -0.17 16.67 17.42
N LEU A 21 1.08 16.39 17.06
CA LEU A 21 1.80 17.09 16.00
C LEU A 21 1.09 16.92 14.65
N LEU A 22 0.80 15.69 14.25
CA LEU A 22 0.21 15.42 12.93
C LEU A 22 -1.25 15.84 12.86
N GLN A 23 -2.01 15.76 13.95
CA GLN A 23 -3.36 16.33 14.02
C GLN A 23 -3.39 17.84 13.75
N ARG A 24 -2.32 18.56 14.11
CA ARG A 24 -2.22 20.02 13.95
C ARG A 24 -1.66 20.45 12.60
N TYR A 25 -0.71 19.71 12.04
CA TYR A 25 0.09 20.17 10.90
C TYR A 25 -0.06 19.33 9.63
N LEU A 26 -0.59 18.10 9.69
CA LEU A 26 -0.75 17.27 8.50
C LEU A 26 -1.93 17.80 7.66
N PRO A 27 -1.69 18.32 6.44
CA PRO A 27 -2.77 18.75 5.58
C PRO A 27 -3.51 17.56 4.99
N ASP A 28 -4.62 17.83 4.30
CA ASP A 28 -5.27 16.82 3.45
C ASP A 28 -4.28 16.26 2.41
N PRO A 29 -4.29 14.94 2.11
CA PRO A 29 -3.37 14.34 1.13
C PRO A 29 -3.34 15.03 -0.25
N PHE A 30 -4.45 15.59 -0.75
CA PHE A 30 -4.40 16.34 -2.00
C PHE A 30 -3.66 17.68 -1.83
N ILE A 31 -3.88 18.38 -0.71
CA ILE A 31 -3.12 19.59 -0.37
C ILE A 31 -1.62 19.25 -0.21
N PHE A 32 -1.30 18.09 0.37
CA PHE A 32 0.06 17.59 0.46
C PHE A 32 0.69 17.45 -0.94
N ALA A 33 -0.01 16.84 -1.90
CA ALA A 33 0.47 16.72 -3.28
C ALA A 33 0.68 18.08 -3.98
N ILE A 34 -0.19 19.06 -3.73
CA ILE A 34 -0.05 20.44 -4.26
C ILE A 34 1.21 21.11 -3.69
N ILE A 35 1.37 21.10 -2.36
CA ILE A 35 2.56 21.67 -1.69
C ILE A 35 3.82 21.03 -2.24
N LEU A 36 3.80 19.70 -2.39
CA LEU A 36 4.93 18.94 -2.91
C LEU A 36 5.26 19.29 -4.36
N THR A 37 4.24 19.51 -5.20
CA THR A 37 4.41 19.98 -6.58
C THR A 37 5.19 21.29 -6.61
N PHE A 38 4.78 22.29 -5.82
CA PHE A 38 5.50 23.57 -5.78
C PHE A 38 6.88 23.46 -5.12
N ALA A 39 7.03 22.63 -4.10
CA ALA A 39 8.33 22.38 -3.48
C ALA A 39 9.32 21.80 -4.49
N VAL A 40 8.92 20.76 -5.24
CA VAL A 40 9.77 20.15 -6.28
C VAL A 40 10.05 21.13 -7.41
N PHE A 41 9.05 21.93 -7.83
CA PHE A 41 9.23 22.98 -8.83
C PHE A 41 10.37 23.94 -8.44
N VAL A 42 10.40 24.38 -7.17
CA VAL A 42 11.45 25.27 -6.64
C VAL A 42 12.79 24.56 -6.50
N LEU A 43 12.81 23.29 -6.08
CA LEU A 43 14.05 22.54 -5.85
C LEU A 43 14.76 22.11 -7.15
N VAL A 44 14.01 21.76 -8.20
CA VAL A 44 14.58 21.28 -9.48
C VAL A 44 15.37 22.38 -10.19
N MET A 45 14.92 23.63 -10.13
CA MET A 45 15.57 24.75 -10.83
C MET A 45 17.05 24.94 -10.43
N PRO A 46 17.40 25.21 -9.15
CA PRO A 46 18.80 25.36 -8.75
C PRO A 46 19.57 24.04 -8.82
N ALA A 47 18.91 22.89 -8.62
CA ALA A 47 19.59 21.59 -8.63
C ALA A 47 20.03 21.16 -10.03
N THR A 48 19.27 21.53 -11.08
CA THR A 48 19.51 21.03 -12.45
C THR A 48 19.87 22.13 -13.45
N GLY A 49 19.73 23.40 -13.07
CA GLY A 49 19.93 24.57 -13.93
C GLY A 49 18.73 24.93 -14.81
N GLN A 50 17.61 24.22 -14.68
CA GLN A 50 16.42 24.44 -15.52
C GLN A 50 15.72 25.77 -15.19
N GLY A 51 15.25 26.45 -16.24
CA GLY A 51 14.37 27.62 -16.12
C GLY A 51 12.92 27.24 -15.79
N PRO A 52 12.10 28.20 -15.29
CA PRO A 52 10.74 27.94 -14.80
C PRO A 52 9.85 27.19 -15.80
N MET A 53 9.83 27.62 -17.07
CA MET A 53 8.98 26.98 -18.08
C MET A 53 9.47 25.59 -18.51
N GLN A 54 10.78 25.30 -18.41
CA GLN A 54 11.27 23.94 -18.65
C GLN A 54 10.73 22.98 -17.59
N VAL A 55 10.73 23.42 -16.32
CA VAL A 55 10.18 22.63 -15.21
C VAL A 55 8.65 22.46 -15.34
N VAL A 56 7.92 23.50 -15.75
CA VAL A 56 6.48 23.37 -16.07
C VAL A 56 6.24 22.36 -17.20
N ASN A 57 7.03 22.42 -18.27
CA ASN A 57 6.90 21.48 -19.38
C ASN A 57 7.23 20.05 -18.96
N ALA A 58 8.22 19.85 -18.09
CA ALA A 58 8.53 18.56 -17.50
C ALA A 58 7.37 18.03 -16.64
N TRP A 59 6.75 18.89 -15.83
CA TRP A 59 5.57 18.55 -15.04
C TRP A 59 4.40 18.12 -15.93
N ALA A 60 4.06 18.94 -16.93
CA ALA A 60 2.97 18.66 -17.85
C ALA A 60 3.22 17.41 -18.71
N GLY A 61 4.45 17.21 -19.18
CA GLY A 61 4.87 16.01 -19.92
C GLY A 61 4.88 14.74 -19.08
N GLY A 62 5.04 14.87 -17.75
CA GLY A 62 4.93 13.76 -16.79
C GLY A 62 3.49 13.39 -16.43
N PHE A 63 2.56 14.34 -16.49
CA PHE A 63 1.26 14.29 -15.82
C PHE A 63 0.39 13.06 -16.18
N TRP A 64 0.48 12.58 -17.42
CA TRP A 64 -0.34 11.45 -17.90
C TRP A 64 0.43 10.12 -18.00
N ASN A 65 1.72 10.10 -17.67
CA ASN A 65 2.60 8.94 -17.92
C ASN A 65 2.25 7.70 -17.10
N LEU A 66 1.52 7.86 -15.99
CA LEU A 66 1.12 6.76 -15.12
C LEU A 66 -0.33 6.32 -15.32
N LEU A 67 -1.08 6.82 -16.30
CA LEU A 67 -2.53 6.59 -16.40
C LEU A 67 -2.93 5.09 -16.43
N SER A 68 -2.21 4.26 -17.20
CA SER A 68 -2.45 2.81 -17.24
C SER A 68 -2.19 2.16 -15.88
N PHE A 69 -1.08 2.53 -15.23
CA PHE A 69 -0.74 2.04 -13.90
C PHE A 69 -1.75 2.51 -12.85
N SER A 70 -2.22 3.76 -12.90
CA SER A 70 -3.27 4.29 -12.02
C SER A 70 -4.56 3.48 -12.13
N MET A 71 -4.95 3.10 -13.35
CA MET A 71 -6.13 2.25 -13.57
C MET A 71 -5.92 0.85 -12.99
N GLN A 72 -4.71 0.29 -13.11
CA GLN A 72 -4.38 -0.99 -12.47
C GLN A 72 -4.49 -0.89 -10.94
N MET A 73 -3.99 0.18 -10.32
CA MET A 73 -4.08 0.39 -8.87
C MET A 73 -5.53 0.62 -8.41
N ALA A 74 -6.32 1.37 -9.18
CA ALA A 74 -7.76 1.50 -8.94
C ALA A 74 -8.46 0.14 -8.99
N MET A 75 -8.13 -0.70 -9.98
CA MET A 75 -8.68 -2.07 -10.06
C MET A 75 -8.24 -2.95 -8.88
N VAL A 76 -7.01 -2.82 -8.38
CA VAL A 76 -6.55 -3.52 -7.16
C VAL A 76 -7.45 -3.17 -5.97
N VAL A 77 -7.74 -1.88 -5.76
CA VAL A 77 -8.61 -1.43 -4.66
C VAL A 77 -10.07 -1.84 -4.86
N VAL A 78 -10.62 -1.66 -6.07
CA VAL A 78 -12.02 -2.00 -6.38
C VAL A 78 -12.28 -3.49 -6.26
N THR A 79 -11.41 -4.33 -6.83
CA THR A 79 -11.56 -5.79 -6.77
C THR A 79 -11.23 -6.31 -5.37
N GLY A 80 -10.23 -5.74 -4.68
CA GLY A 80 -9.96 -6.00 -3.27
C GLY A 80 -11.15 -5.67 -2.38
N HIS A 81 -11.85 -4.56 -2.66
CA HIS A 81 -13.08 -4.21 -1.98
C HIS A 81 -14.20 -5.21 -2.23
N ALA A 82 -14.43 -5.60 -3.49
CA ALA A 82 -15.45 -6.59 -3.81
C ALA A 82 -15.18 -7.93 -3.09
N MET A 83 -13.94 -8.40 -3.10
CA MET A 83 -13.54 -9.60 -2.37
C MET A 83 -13.81 -9.49 -0.86
N ALA A 84 -13.42 -8.39 -0.23
CA ALA A 84 -13.57 -8.17 1.21
C ALA A 84 -15.05 -8.05 1.64
N SER A 85 -15.88 -7.44 0.78
CA SER A 85 -17.30 -7.20 1.02
C SER A 85 -18.18 -8.41 0.68
N ALA A 86 -17.62 -9.47 0.09
CA ALA A 86 -18.37 -10.67 -0.24
C ALA A 86 -18.92 -11.36 1.03
N PRO A 87 -20.15 -11.92 0.99
CA PRO A 87 -20.80 -12.51 2.17
C PRO A 87 -19.95 -13.57 2.88
N ALA A 88 -19.22 -14.39 2.11
CA ALA A 88 -18.35 -15.43 2.64
C ALA A 88 -17.16 -14.86 3.46
N PHE A 89 -16.56 -13.75 3.02
CA PHE A 89 -15.47 -13.10 3.76
C PHE A 89 -15.97 -12.39 4.99
N LYS A 90 -17.08 -11.66 4.89
CA LYS A 90 -17.70 -10.97 6.01
C LYS A 90 -18.03 -11.91 7.18
N SER A 91 -18.60 -13.08 6.89
CA SER A 91 -18.88 -14.10 7.92
C SER A 91 -17.62 -14.62 8.61
N LYS A 92 -16.55 -14.89 7.83
CA LYS A 92 -15.25 -15.32 8.38
C LYS A 92 -14.59 -14.24 9.23
N LEU A 93 -14.63 -12.99 8.78
CA LEU A 93 -14.10 -11.85 9.55
C LEU A 93 -14.86 -11.66 10.86
N ALA A 94 -16.19 -11.78 10.85
CA ALA A 94 -17.00 -11.73 12.07
C ALA A 94 -16.68 -12.87 13.06
N MET A 95 -16.37 -14.06 12.56
CA MET A 95 -15.91 -15.18 13.39
C MET A 95 -14.54 -14.87 14.02
N LEU A 96 -13.56 -14.45 13.21
CA LEU A 96 -12.21 -14.10 13.67
C LEU A 96 -12.23 -12.95 14.69
N ALA A 97 -13.11 -11.97 14.50
CA ALA A 97 -13.26 -10.85 15.43
C ALA A 97 -13.71 -11.30 16.83
N GLY A 98 -14.38 -12.45 16.95
CA GLY A 98 -14.78 -13.04 18.23
C GLY A 98 -13.62 -13.61 19.06
N VAL A 99 -12.42 -13.75 18.48
CA VAL A 99 -11.24 -14.25 19.19
C VAL A 99 -10.67 -13.20 20.14
N ALA A 100 -10.73 -11.92 19.78
CA ALA A 100 -10.19 -10.83 20.58
C ALA A 100 -11.14 -10.48 21.74
N LYS A 101 -10.62 -10.53 22.98
CA LYS A 101 -11.40 -10.22 24.20
C LYS A 101 -10.92 -8.95 24.91
N THR A 102 -9.74 -8.44 24.53
CA THR A 102 -9.11 -7.26 25.16
C THR A 102 -8.61 -6.29 24.09
N PRO A 103 -8.47 -4.99 24.38
CA PRO A 103 -7.96 -4.01 23.42
C PRO A 103 -6.58 -4.37 22.84
N GLY A 104 -5.69 -4.93 23.68
CA GLY A 104 -4.37 -5.37 23.21
C GLY A 104 -4.43 -6.57 22.26
N GLN A 105 -5.32 -7.53 22.51
CA GLN A 105 -5.55 -8.66 21.58
C GLN A 105 -6.19 -8.17 20.27
N ALA A 106 -7.13 -7.23 20.36
CA ALA A 106 -7.76 -6.61 19.20
C ALA A 106 -6.72 -5.97 18.28
N ILE A 107 -5.82 -5.15 18.82
CA ILE A 107 -4.75 -4.51 18.04
C ILE A 107 -3.84 -5.54 17.37
N ILE A 108 -3.34 -6.52 18.14
CA ILE A 108 -2.45 -7.56 17.57
C ILE A 108 -3.14 -8.30 16.43
N LEU A 109 -4.40 -8.71 16.64
CA LEU A 109 -5.14 -9.51 15.68
C LEU A 109 -5.44 -8.72 14.40
N VAL A 110 -5.82 -7.44 14.52
CA VAL A 110 -6.03 -6.55 13.37
C VAL A 110 -4.73 -6.36 12.59
N THR A 111 -3.61 -6.07 13.26
CA THR A 111 -2.32 -5.91 12.57
C THR A 111 -1.91 -7.19 11.86
N ALA A 112 -2.02 -8.36 12.51
CA ALA A 112 -1.63 -9.64 11.92
C ALA A 112 -2.48 -9.99 10.69
N ILE A 113 -3.81 -9.84 10.77
CA ILE A 113 -4.71 -10.11 9.64
C ILE A 113 -4.45 -9.15 8.50
N SER A 114 -4.27 -7.86 8.79
CA SER A 114 -3.95 -6.87 7.76
C SER A 114 -2.59 -7.13 7.11
N ALA A 115 -1.55 -7.46 7.88
CA ALA A 115 -0.23 -7.80 7.37
C ALA A 115 -0.26 -9.01 6.41
N MET A 116 -0.92 -10.10 6.80
CA MET A 116 -1.08 -11.27 5.94
C MET A 116 -1.88 -10.93 4.68
N ALA A 117 -2.97 -10.17 4.81
CA ALA A 117 -3.78 -9.79 3.67
C ALA A 117 -3.02 -8.86 2.71
N CYS A 118 -2.28 -7.87 3.22
CA CYS A 118 -1.45 -6.97 2.41
C CYS A 118 -0.26 -7.69 1.75
N TRP A 119 0.33 -8.68 2.42
CA TRP A 119 1.37 -9.52 1.82
C TRP A 119 0.85 -10.31 0.61
N VAL A 120 -0.41 -10.77 0.64
CA VAL A 120 -1.05 -11.43 -0.51
C VAL A 120 -1.44 -10.41 -1.58
N ASN A 121 -2.20 -9.40 -1.19
CA ASN A 121 -2.65 -8.34 -2.05
C ASN A 121 -2.95 -7.09 -1.24
N TRP A 122 -2.25 -6.02 -1.53
CA TRP A 122 -2.31 -4.79 -0.74
C TRP A 122 -3.65 -4.06 -0.80
N GLY A 123 -4.33 -4.06 -1.96
CA GLY A 123 -5.66 -3.44 -2.08
C GLY A 123 -6.70 -4.17 -1.26
N PHE A 124 -6.66 -5.51 -1.31
CA PHE A 124 -7.48 -6.36 -0.45
C PHE A 124 -7.15 -6.17 1.03
N GLY A 125 -5.86 -6.13 1.39
CA GLY A 125 -5.42 -5.97 2.77
C GLY A 125 -5.83 -4.64 3.40
N LEU A 126 -5.71 -3.52 2.67
CA LEU A 126 -6.18 -2.21 3.15
C LEU A 126 -7.68 -2.20 3.44
N VAL A 127 -8.50 -2.83 2.58
CA VAL A 127 -9.95 -2.91 2.79
C VAL A 127 -10.29 -3.87 3.93
N VAL A 128 -9.76 -5.10 3.90
CA VAL A 128 -10.04 -6.11 4.93
C VAL A 128 -9.61 -5.63 6.29
N GLY A 129 -8.42 -5.03 6.41
CA GLY A 129 -7.93 -4.47 7.66
C GLY A 129 -8.90 -3.43 8.24
N ALA A 130 -9.40 -2.51 7.42
CA ALA A 130 -10.33 -1.47 7.86
C ALA A 130 -11.72 -2.02 8.24
N ILE A 131 -12.28 -2.93 7.44
CA ILE A 131 -13.56 -3.61 7.74
C ILE A 131 -13.44 -4.42 9.04
N PHE A 132 -12.34 -5.17 9.17
CA PHE A 132 -12.10 -6.01 10.34
C PHE A 132 -11.87 -5.19 11.62
N ALA A 133 -11.15 -4.08 11.52
CA ALA A 133 -10.99 -3.13 12.62
C ALA A 133 -12.34 -2.54 13.08
N ARG A 134 -13.24 -2.19 12.15
CA ARG A 134 -14.61 -1.74 12.49
C ARG A 134 -15.40 -2.82 13.22
N GLU A 135 -15.37 -4.04 12.72
CA GLU A 135 -16.06 -5.18 13.34
C GLU A 135 -15.54 -5.45 14.77
N ILE A 136 -14.22 -5.38 14.98
CA ILE A 136 -13.61 -5.52 16.30
C ILE A 136 -13.97 -4.36 17.22
N ALA A 137 -13.95 -3.12 16.74
CA ALA A 137 -14.29 -1.93 17.53
C ALA A 137 -15.73 -1.98 18.06
N ASN A 138 -16.65 -2.62 17.32
CA ASN A 138 -18.02 -2.84 17.78
C ASN A 138 -18.07 -3.75 19.02
N ARG A 139 -17.23 -4.80 19.03
CA ARG A 139 -17.23 -5.90 20.01
C ARG A 139 -16.36 -5.62 21.24
N VAL A 140 -15.15 -5.11 21.03
CA VAL A 140 -14.15 -4.90 22.09
C VAL A 140 -14.23 -3.46 22.57
N LYS A 141 -14.86 -3.24 23.72
CA LYS A 141 -14.94 -1.90 24.35
C LYS A 141 -13.57 -1.48 24.89
N GLY A 142 -13.33 -0.17 24.89
CA GLY A 142 -12.08 0.41 25.40
C GLY A 142 -10.88 0.24 24.47
N VAL A 143 -11.09 -0.08 23.19
CA VAL A 143 -10.04 0.01 22.17
C VAL A 143 -10.05 1.40 21.53
N ASP A 144 -8.89 2.05 21.42
CA ASP A 144 -8.77 3.30 20.66
C ASP A 144 -8.93 3.01 19.16
N TYR A 145 -9.98 3.55 18.58
CA TYR A 145 -10.37 3.29 17.20
C TYR A 145 -9.34 3.86 16.21
N ARG A 146 -8.71 5.00 16.51
CA ARG A 146 -7.67 5.58 15.66
C ARG A 146 -6.45 4.68 15.60
N LEU A 147 -5.97 4.19 16.74
CA LEU A 147 -4.88 3.23 16.81
C LEU A 147 -5.27 1.90 16.15
N LEU A 148 -6.51 1.43 16.30
CA LEU A 148 -6.96 0.20 15.65
C LEU A 148 -6.93 0.31 14.12
N ILE A 149 -7.33 1.47 13.57
CA ILE A 149 -7.22 1.75 12.14
C ILE A 149 -5.77 1.96 11.71
N ALA A 150 -4.94 2.64 12.50
CA ALA A 150 -3.50 2.72 12.24
C ALA A 150 -2.85 1.32 12.24
N SER A 151 -3.31 0.45 13.14
CA SER A 151 -2.87 -0.95 13.26
C SER A 151 -3.26 -1.76 12.02
N ALA A 152 -4.45 -1.52 11.47
CA ALA A 152 -4.85 -2.07 10.17
C ALA A 152 -3.98 -1.51 9.05
N TYR A 153 -3.79 -0.19 8.97
CA TYR A 153 -2.99 0.45 7.93
C TYR A 153 -1.52 0.00 7.96
N SER A 154 -0.95 -0.24 9.15
CA SER A 154 0.43 -0.73 9.30
C SER A 154 0.68 -2.09 8.65
N GLY A 155 -0.37 -2.88 8.38
CA GLY A 155 -0.27 -4.08 7.56
C GLY A 155 0.21 -3.79 6.12
N PHE A 156 0.00 -2.57 5.62
CA PHE A 156 0.49 -2.15 4.32
C PHE A 156 2.02 -2.25 4.23
N LEU A 157 2.78 -2.11 5.31
CA LEU A 157 4.24 -2.31 5.30
C LEU A 157 4.72 -3.61 4.62
N PHE A 158 3.87 -4.65 4.58
CA PHE A 158 4.19 -5.97 4.02
C PHE A 158 3.98 -6.07 2.51
N TRP A 159 3.41 -5.03 1.87
CA TRP A 159 2.88 -5.11 0.51
C TRP A 159 3.96 -5.36 -0.55
N HIS A 160 5.06 -4.62 -0.47
CA HIS A 160 6.08 -4.60 -1.53
C HIS A 160 7.05 -5.78 -1.41
N GLY A 161 7.24 -6.30 -0.19
CA GLY A 161 7.87 -7.58 0.07
C GLY A 161 6.94 -8.79 -0.16
N GLY A 162 5.70 -8.56 -0.61
CA GLY A 162 4.67 -9.57 -0.80
C GLY A 162 4.39 -9.94 -2.25
N LEU A 163 3.39 -10.80 -2.44
CA LEU A 163 2.97 -11.37 -3.74
C LEU A 163 2.41 -10.34 -4.72
N SER A 164 2.07 -9.14 -4.22
CA SER A 164 1.58 -8.01 -5.03
C SER A 164 2.61 -6.86 -5.17
N GLY A 165 3.87 -7.09 -4.79
CA GLY A 165 4.91 -6.07 -4.84
C GLY A 165 5.27 -5.64 -6.26
N SER A 166 5.10 -4.36 -6.59
CA SER A 166 5.23 -3.86 -7.97
C SER A 166 6.63 -4.09 -8.56
N ILE A 167 7.69 -3.86 -7.78
CA ILE A 167 9.08 -4.01 -8.22
C ILE A 167 9.47 -5.48 -8.41
N PRO A 168 9.35 -6.38 -7.40
CA PRO A 168 9.71 -7.78 -7.58
C PRO A 168 8.93 -8.45 -8.73
N LEU A 169 7.66 -8.09 -8.92
CA LEU A 169 6.89 -8.58 -10.07
C LEU A 169 7.33 -7.97 -11.41
N SER A 170 7.78 -6.71 -11.42
CA SER A 170 8.28 -6.06 -12.64
C SER A 170 9.59 -6.70 -13.12
N ILE A 171 10.48 -7.08 -12.20
CA ILE A 171 11.76 -7.73 -12.55
C ILE A 171 11.64 -9.24 -12.80
N ALA A 172 10.59 -9.88 -12.30
CA ALA A 172 10.28 -11.28 -12.63
C ALA A 172 9.69 -11.45 -14.05
N GLY A 173 9.14 -10.37 -14.64
CA GLY A 173 8.61 -10.39 -16.00
C GLY A 173 9.70 -10.24 -17.07
N SER A 174 9.44 -10.78 -18.27
CA SER A 174 10.31 -10.67 -19.45
C SER A 174 10.26 -9.30 -20.16
N GLY A 175 10.02 -8.23 -19.40
CA GLY A 175 9.82 -6.88 -19.92
C GLY A 175 11.13 -6.18 -20.32
N ASN A 176 11.05 -4.86 -20.45
CA ASN A 176 12.12 -3.99 -20.93
C ASN A 176 13.24 -3.74 -19.89
N LEU A 177 13.68 -4.78 -19.18
CA LEU A 177 14.60 -4.68 -18.04
C LEU A 177 15.93 -4.03 -18.42
N SER A 178 16.50 -4.45 -19.56
CA SER A 178 17.76 -3.87 -20.04
C SER A 178 17.64 -2.35 -20.24
N LYS A 179 16.54 -1.86 -20.82
CA LYS A 179 16.34 -0.40 -20.99
C LYS A 179 16.13 0.30 -19.66
N VAL A 180 15.31 -0.25 -18.77
CA VAL A 180 14.95 0.41 -17.50
C VAL A 180 16.11 0.39 -16.49
N THR A 181 17.04 -0.56 -16.62
CA THR A 181 18.20 -0.71 -15.72
C THR A 181 19.51 -0.22 -16.35
N ASN A 182 19.45 0.49 -17.49
CA ASN A 182 20.64 0.92 -18.24
C ASN A 182 21.63 -0.23 -18.54
N GLY A 183 21.09 -1.40 -18.87
CA GLY A 183 21.85 -2.59 -19.24
C GLY A 183 22.35 -3.42 -18.05
N ALA A 184 22.14 -2.98 -16.80
CA ALA A 184 22.60 -3.71 -15.62
C ALA A 184 21.89 -5.05 -15.42
N VAL A 185 20.62 -5.16 -15.83
CA VAL A 185 19.84 -6.40 -15.78
C VAL A 185 19.25 -6.70 -17.14
N THR A 186 19.65 -7.84 -17.72
CA THR A 186 19.21 -8.27 -19.05
C THR A 186 18.28 -9.48 -19.03
N ALA A 187 18.25 -10.23 -17.93
CA ALA A 187 17.40 -11.40 -17.74
C ALA A 187 16.41 -11.17 -16.59
N PRO A 188 15.21 -11.81 -16.63
CA PRO A 188 14.27 -11.77 -15.52
C PRO A 188 14.85 -12.34 -14.23
N ILE A 189 14.52 -11.73 -13.10
CA ILE A 189 14.92 -12.17 -11.76
C ILE A 189 13.73 -12.88 -11.11
N PRO A 190 13.82 -14.19 -10.81
CA PRO A 190 12.68 -14.94 -10.30
C PRO A 190 12.27 -14.49 -8.89
N THR A 191 11.01 -14.76 -8.53
CA THR A 191 10.47 -14.43 -7.20
C THR A 191 11.14 -15.21 -6.07
N SER A 192 11.82 -16.32 -6.37
CA SER A 192 12.68 -17.05 -5.43
C SER A 192 13.80 -16.20 -4.86
N ASP A 193 14.34 -15.29 -5.67
CA ASP A 193 15.52 -14.48 -5.34
C ASP A 193 15.11 -13.12 -4.74
N THR A 194 13.81 -12.80 -4.79
CA THR A 194 13.24 -11.54 -4.30
C THR A 194 12.28 -11.79 -3.13
N ILE A 195 11.00 -12.05 -3.42
CA ILE A 195 9.92 -12.23 -2.44
C ILE A 195 10.22 -13.40 -1.49
N PHE A 196 10.74 -14.51 -2.00
CA PHE A 196 11.03 -15.71 -1.20
C PHE A 196 12.49 -15.81 -0.79
N SER A 197 13.28 -14.75 -0.97
CA SER A 197 14.66 -14.70 -0.50
C SER A 197 14.73 -14.75 1.02
N THR A 198 15.80 -15.32 1.55
CA THR A 198 16.03 -15.42 3.00
C THR A 198 16.01 -14.04 3.68
N MET A 199 16.62 -13.03 3.05
CA MET A 199 16.61 -11.64 3.54
C MET A 199 15.19 -11.09 3.66
N ASN A 200 14.37 -11.23 2.61
CA ASN A 200 13.02 -10.70 2.62
C ASN A 200 12.13 -11.42 3.64
N LEU A 201 12.22 -12.75 3.72
CA LEU A 201 11.47 -13.55 4.69
C LEU A 201 11.88 -13.23 6.14
N PHE A 202 13.15 -12.95 6.39
CA PHE A 202 13.63 -12.51 7.70
C PHE A 202 13.04 -11.16 8.10
N ILE A 203 13.03 -10.17 7.19
CA ILE A 203 12.43 -8.84 7.42
C ILE A 203 10.93 -9.00 7.70
N LEU A 204 10.21 -9.72 6.84
CA LEU A 204 8.77 -9.96 6.99
C LEU A 204 8.45 -10.67 8.32
N GLY A 205 9.17 -11.74 8.66
CA GLY A 205 8.96 -12.48 9.90
C GLY A 205 9.23 -11.63 11.15
N SER A 206 10.30 -10.83 11.13
CA SER A 206 10.64 -9.91 12.23
C SER A 206 9.57 -8.84 12.40
N MET A 207 9.10 -8.23 11.30
CA MET A 207 8.03 -7.23 11.32
C MET A 207 6.69 -7.83 11.77
N PHE A 208 6.40 -9.07 11.38
CA PHE A 208 5.16 -9.77 11.76
C PHE A 208 5.06 -9.98 13.28
N ILE A 209 6.18 -9.97 13.99
CA ILE A 209 6.23 -10.03 15.46
C ILE A 209 6.25 -8.62 16.04
N VAL A 210 7.16 -7.76 15.58
CA VAL A 210 7.43 -6.47 16.23
C VAL A 210 6.31 -5.46 16.01
N ILE A 211 5.74 -5.36 14.80
CA ILE A 211 4.74 -4.32 14.48
C ILE A 211 3.44 -4.51 15.29
N PRO A 212 2.83 -5.71 15.39
CA PRO A 212 1.67 -5.92 16.25
C PRO A 212 1.93 -5.60 17.73
N LEU A 213 3.13 -5.94 18.23
CA LEU A 213 3.52 -5.64 19.61
C LEU A 213 3.71 -4.14 19.82
N LEU A 214 4.39 -3.45 18.90
CA LEU A 214 4.57 -2.01 18.92
C LEU A 214 3.22 -1.29 18.94
N ASN A 215 2.32 -1.66 18.03
CA ASN A 215 0.96 -1.11 17.99
C ASN A 215 0.21 -1.32 19.31
N ARG A 216 0.28 -2.53 19.88
CA ARG A 216 -0.35 -2.80 21.18
C ARG A 216 0.19 -1.92 22.29
N LEU A 217 1.51 -1.69 22.33
CA LEU A 217 2.16 -0.89 23.36
C LEU A 217 1.86 0.61 23.23
N MET A 218 1.36 1.06 22.07
CA MET A 218 0.91 2.43 21.86
C MET A 218 -0.52 2.69 22.34
N HIS A 219 -1.26 1.68 22.82
CA HIS A 219 -2.65 1.87 23.27
C HIS A 219 -2.74 2.98 24.32
N PRO A 220 -3.56 4.02 24.11
CA PRO A 220 -3.61 5.16 25.01
C PRO A 220 -4.28 4.80 26.35
N ALA A 221 -4.14 5.70 27.33
CA ALA A 221 -4.81 5.59 28.61
C ALA A 221 -6.34 5.75 28.45
N PRO A 222 -7.17 5.20 29.38
CA PRO A 222 -8.63 5.16 29.22
C PRO A 222 -9.31 6.49 28.90
N GLN A 223 -8.80 7.60 29.45
CA GLN A 223 -9.35 8.95 29.24
C GLN A 223 -9.07 9.54 27.84
N ASP A 224 -8.07 9.01 27.13
CA ASP A 224 -7.62 9.52 25.83
C ASP A 224 -8.15 8.67 24.65
N ILE A 225 -8.93 7.63 24.96
CA ILE A 225 -9.51 6.69 23.98
C ILE A 225 -10.59 7.38 23.17
N VAL A 226 -10.50 7.25 21.85
CA VAL A 226 -11.58 7.60 20.92
C VAL A 226 -12.24 6.31 20.42
N THR A 227 -13.55 6.16 20.64
CA THR A 227 -14.34 5.01 20.18
C THR A 227 -14.93 5.24 18.79
N ILE A 228 -15.28 4.16 18.10
CA ILE A 228 -15.99 4.22 16.82
C ILE A 228 -17.34 4.95 16.96
N SER A 229 -17.69 5.79 15.97
CA SER A 229 -18.99 6.46 15.91
C SER A 229 -20.12 5.45 15.65
N PRO A 230 -21.27 5.53 16.34
CA PRO A 230 -22.40 4.62 16.13
C PRO A 230 -22.92 4.58 14.69
N ASP A 231 -22.91 5.72 13.98
CA ASP A 231 -23.38 5.82 12.59
C ASP A 231 -22.54 4.96 11.62
N LEU A 232 -21.28 4.67 11.97
CA LEU A 232 -20.41 3.78 11.20
C LEU A 232 -20.70 2.29 11.49
N LEU A 233 -21.60 1.96 12.41
CA LEU A 233 -22.02 0.59 12.70
C LEU A 233 -23.32 0.22 11.98
N GLU A 234 -24.04 1.19 11.43
CA GLU A 234 -25.26 0.94 10.65
C GLU A 234 -24.90 0.39 9.26
N GLU A 235 -25.13 -0.90 9.05
CA GLU A 235 -25.02 -1.47 7.71
C GLU A 235 -26.25 -1.14 6.87
N THR A 236 -26.04 -0.40 5.79
CA THR A 236 -27.03 -0.27 4.71
C THR A 236 -27.06 -1.58 3.90
N ALA A 237 -27.59 -2.65 4.51
CA ALA A 237 -27.85 -3.88 3.81
C ALA A 237 -29.00 -3.64 2.82
N VAL A 238 -28.66 -3.40 1.55
CA VAL A 238 -29.64 -3.40 0.46
C VAL A 238 -30.08 -4.85 0.22
N LYS A 239 -31.04 -5.32 1.01
CA LYS A 239 -31.78 -6.54 0.70
C LYS A 239 -32.75 -6.23 -0.42
N VAL A 240 -32.52 -6.80 -1.60
CA VAL A 240 -33.56 -6.88 -2.64
C VAL A 240 -34.21 -8.25 -2.50
N ASP A 241 -35.15 -8.36 -1.56
CA ASP A 241 -36.11 -9.47 -1.51
C ASP A 241 -37.32 -9.09 -2.36
N LYS A 242 -37.20 -9.19 -3.69
CA LYS A 242 -38.38 -9.36 -4.56
C LYS A 242 -38.55 -10.86 -4.81
N ASN A 243 -39.79 -11.35 -4.79
CA ASN A 243 -40.08 -12.72 -5.22
C ASN A 243 -39.69 -12.88 -6.69
N ILE A 244 -39.11 -14.03 -7.05
CA ILE A 244 -38.68 -14.35 -8.44
C ILE A 244 -39.84 -14.19 -9.43
N THR A 245 -41.07 -14.44 -8.99
CA THR A 245 -42.30 -14.32 -9.79
C THR A 245 -42.63 -12.88 -10.22
N ASP A 246 -42.07 -11.88 -9.54
CA ASP A 246 -42.34 -10.46 -9.78
C ASP A 246 -41.18 -9.77 -10.52
N MET A 247 -40.17 -10.53 -10.95
CA MET A 247 -39.00 -10.03 -11.66
C MET A 247 -39.25 -9.99 -13.17
N SER A 248 -38.91 -8.85 -13.77
CA SER A 248 -38.78 -8.73 -15.22
C SER A 248 -37.65 -9.64 -15.76
N PRO A 249 -37.65 -9.99 -17.07
CA PRO A 249 -36.55 -10.77 -17.66
C PRO A 249 -35.16 -10.15 -17.45
N ALA A 250 -35.06 -8.81 -17.44
CA ALA A 250 -33.82 -8.10 -17.13
C ALA A 250 -33.39 -8.31 -15.67
N GLU A 251 -34.31 -8.16 -14.71
CA GLU A 251 -34.05 -8.41 -13.28
C GLU A 251 -33.65 -9.89 -13.02
N CYS A 252 -34.20 -10.84 -13.79
CA CYS A 252 -33.75 -12.24 -13.75
C CYS A 252 -32.29 -12.41 -14.19
N LEU A 253 -31.85 -11.73 -15.25
CA LEU A 253 -30.44 -11.74 -15.68
C LEU A 253 -29.54 -11.08 -14.64
N GLU A 254 -29.94 -9.92 -14.10
CA GLU A 254 -29.19 -9.21 -13.05
C GLU A 254 -29.00 -10.06 -11.78
N ASN A 255 -29.94 -10.95 -11.48
CA ASN A 255 -29.90 -11.85 -10.31
C ASN A 255 -29.50 -13.30 -10.65
N SER A 256 -29.09 -13.58 -11.89
CA SER A 256 -28.75 -14.93 -12.32
C SER A 256 -27.43 -15.42 -11.76
N ARG A 257 -27.49 -16.44 -10.91
CA ARG A 257 -26.28 -17.13 -10.41
C ARG A 257 -25.53 -17.90 -11.49
N MET A 258 -26.26 -18.38 -12.50
CA MET A 258 -25.68 -19.13 -13.61
C MET A 258 -24.76 -18.23 -14.45
N LEU A 259 -25.16 -16.97 -14.69
CA LEU A 259 -24.31 -16.04 -15.43
C LEU A 259 -23.00 -15.77 -14.70
N SER A 260 -23.05 -15.49 -13.40
CA SER A 260 -21.84 -15.33 -12.58
C SER A 260 -20.99 -16.60 -12.55
N LEU A 261 -21.62 -17.78 -12.46
CA LEU A 261 -20.90 -19.05 -12.46
C LEU A 261 -20.19 -19.31 -13.79
N LEU A 262 -20.87 -19.18 -14.92
CA LEU A 262 -20.28 -19.37 -16.25
C LEU A 262 -19.14 -18.39 -16.51
N LEU A 263 -19.34 -17.11 -16.19
CA LEU A 263 -18.32 -16.07 -16.33
C LEU A 263 -17.12 -16.35 -15.41
N GLY A 264 -17.37 -16.72 -14.16
CA GLY A 264 -16.35 -17.08 -13.18
C GLY A 264 -15.53 -18.29 -13.59
N VAL A 265 -16.19 -19.37 -14.05
CA VAL A 265 -15.51 -20.58 -14.55
C VAL A 265 -14.64 -20.27 -15.76
N MET A 266 -15.12 -19.46 -16.70
CA MET A 266 -14.32 -19.03 -17.85
C MET A 266 -13.06 -18.26 -17.40
N GLY A 267 -13.19 -17.33 -16.45
CA GLY A 267 -12.06 -16.61 -15.89
C GLY A 267 -11.05 -17.54 -15.20
N PHE A 268 -11.52 -18.42 -14.31
CA PHE A 268 -10.61 -19.34 -13.61
C PHE A 268 -9.98 -20.38 -14.53
N ALA A 269 -10.66 -20.81 -15.60
CA ALA A 269 -10.07 -21.64 -16.63
C ALA A 269 -8.85 -20.95 -17.27
N TYR A 270 -8.95 -19.64 -17.56
CA TYR A 270 -7.81 -18.86 -18.04
C TYR A 270 -6.71 -18.71 -16.99
N VAL A 271 -7.05 -18.48 -15.71
CA VAL A 271 -6.06 -18.41 -14.62
C VAL A 271 -5.27 -19.72 -14.54
N ILE A 272 -5.94 -20.87 -14.56
CA ILE A 272 -5.30 -22.19 -14.56
C ILE A 272 -4.42 -22.36 -15.80
N TYR A 273 -4.96 -22.07 -16.99
CA TYR A 273 -4.22 -22.11 -18.25
C TYR A 273 -2.95 -21.25 -18.19
N TYR A 274 -3.04 -20.04 -17.64
CA TYR A 274 -1.90 -19.13 -17.51
C TYR A 274 -0.79 -19.74 -16.65
N PHE A 275 -1.11 -20.26 -15.47
CA PHE A 275 -0.11 -20.85 -14.57
C PHE A 275 0.45 -22.18 -15.08
N VAL A 276 -0.33 -22.96 -15.82
CA VAL A 276 0.15 -24.20 -16.47
C VAL A 276 1.19 -23.88 -17.54
N ASN A 277 0.98 -22.83 -18.35
CA ASN A 277 1.88 -22.50 -19.47
C ASN A 277 3.06 -21.62 -19.07
N ASN A 278 2.92 -20.78 -18.04
CA ASN A 278 3.94 -19.79 -17.65
C ASN A 278 4.60 -20.10 -16.30
N GLY A 279 4.21 -21.18 -15.62
CA GLY A 279 4.61 -21.44 -14.24
C GLY A 279 4.07 -20.37 -13.29
N PHE A 280 4.68 -20.23 -12.10
CA PHE A 280 4.28 -19.24 -11.08
C PHE A 280 4.74 -17.80 -11.43
N ALA A 281 4.40 -17.35 -12.63
CA ALA A 281 4.77 -16.04 -13.18
C ALA A 281 3.72 -14.96 -12.82
N LEU A 282 3.74 -14.47 -11.58
CA LEU A 282 2.82 -13.41 -11.15
C LEU A 282 3.13 -12.06 -11.82
N ASN A 283 2.07 -11.33 -12.18
CA ASN A 283 2.12 -9.91 -12.57
C ASN A 283 0.82 -9.21 -12.16
N LEU A 284 0.80 -7.87 -12.23
CA LEU A 284 -0.35 -7.07 -11.78
C LEU A 284 -1.66 -7.42 -12.51
N ASN A 285 -1.61 -7.73 -13.81
CA ASN A 285 -2.80 -8.04 -14.60
C ASN A 285 -3.40 -9.38 -14.20
N ILE A 286 -2.61 -10.44 -14.07
CA ILE A 286 -3.13 -11.75 -13.67
C ILE A 286 -3.62 -11.75 -12.22
N VAL A 287 -3.00 -10.96 -11.33
CA VAL A 287 -3.49 -10.75 -9.95
C VAL A 287 -4.86 -10.05 -9.97
N ASN A 288 -4.98 -8.92 -10.65
CA ASN A 288 -6.25 -8.19 -10.77
C ASN A 288 -7.35 -9.04 -11.42
N PHE A 289 -7.00 -9.79 -12.46
CA PHE A 289 -7.90 -10.73 -13.13
C PHE A 289 -8.39 -11.79 -12.14
N THR A 290 -7.48 -12.44 -11.41
CA THR A 290 -7.84 -13.46 -10.42
C THR A 290 -8.78 -12.90 -9.35
N PHE A 291 -8.51 -11.71 -8.83
CA PHE A 291 -9.35 -11.05 -7.81
C PHE A 291 -10.74 -10.68 -8.35
N LEU A 292 -10.81 -10.16 -9.59
CA LEU A 292 -12.08 -9.83 -10.23
C LEU A 292 -12.97 -11.07 -10.39
N PHE A 293 -12.43 -12.16 -10.94
CA PHE A 293 -13.21 -13.37 -11.17
C PHE A 293 -13.50 -14.15 -9.88
N ALA A 294 -12.63 -14.06 -8.87
CA ALA A 294 -12.96 -14.52 -7.52
C ALA A 294 -14.16 -13.73 -6.95
N ALA A 295 -14.18 -12.40 -7.11
CA ALA A 295 -15.30 -11.58 -6.67
C ALA A 295 -16.60 -11.91 -7.43
N VAL A 296 -16.53 -12.16 -8.74
CA VAL A 296 -17.69 -12.62 -9.54
C VAL A 296 -18.33 -13.87 -8.93
N LEU A 297 -17.52 -14.87 -8.57
CA LEU A 297 -18.00 -16.11 -7.97
C LEU A 297 -18.54 -15.89 -6.54
N LEU A 298 -17.81 -15.13 -5.71
CA LEU A 298 -18.14 -14.94 -4.30
C LEU A 298 -19.38 -14.07 -4.06
N HIS A 299 -19.70 -13.15 -4.98
CA HIS A 299 -20.94 -12.36 -4.92
C HIS A 299 -22.17 -13.12 -5.41
N GLY A 300 -21.97 -14.18 -6.18
CA GLY A 300 -23.03 -15.08 -6.65
C GLY A 300 -23.93 -14.51 -7.74
N THR A 301 -24.26 -13.21 -7.75
CA THR A 301 -25.09 -12.58 -8.79
C THR A 301 -24.44 -11.32 -9.39
N PRO A 302 -24.71 -10.98 -10.66
CA PRO A 302 -24.21 -9.75 -11.28
C PRO A 302 -24.60 -8.49 -10.50
N LYS A 303 -25.84 -8.40 -10.00
CA LYS A 303 -26.33 -7.26 -9.21
C LYS A 303 -25.53 -7.05 -7.93
N SER A 304 -25.26 -8.14 -7.19
CA SER A 304 -24.48 -8.08 -5.96
C SER A 304 -23.05 -7.59 -6.22
N LEU A 305 -22.43 -8.09 -7.30
CA LEU A 305 -21.10 -7.65 -7.72
C LEU A 305 -21.11 -6.16 -8.12
N LEU A 306 -22.05 -5.72 -8.98
CA LEU A 306 -22.14 -4.33 -9.44
C LEU A 306 -22.30 -3.35 -8.28
N ASN A 307 -23.14 -3.68 -7.30
CA ASN A 307 -23.32 -2.88 -6.10
C ASN A 307 -22.01 -2.74 -5.32
N SER A 308 -21.27 -3.83 -5.16
CA SER A 308 -19.99 -3.81 -4.45
C SER A 308 -18.89 -3.06 -5.21
N ILE A 309 -18.80 -3.26 -6.53
CA ILE A 309 -17.86 -2.51 -7.39
C ILE A 309 -18.15 -1.01 -7.33
N SER A 310 -19.43 -0.62 -7.36
CA SER A 310 -19.83 0.79 -7.27
C SER A 310 -19.44 1.43 -5.94
N GLN A 311 -19.52 0.70 -4.83
CA GLN A 311 -19.05 1.15 -3.53
C GLN A 311 -17.52 1.24 -3.48
N GLY A 312 -16.82 0.20 -3.97
CA GLY A 312 -15.35 0.18 -4.04
C GLY A 312 -14.76 1.29 -4.91
N ALA A 313 -15.45 1.65 -6.00
CA ALA A 313 -15.02 2.73 -6.90
C ALA A 313 -14.98 4.10 -6.20
N ARG A 314 -15.88 4.35 -5.24
CA ARG A 314 -15.87 5.60 -4.45
C ARG A 314 -14.59 5.73 -3.61
N ASN A 315 -14.02 4.61 -3.17
CA ASN A 315 -12.78 4.57 -2.40
C ASN A 315 -11.54 4.88 -3.25
N CYS A 316 -11.69 4.97 -4.59
CA CYS A 316 -10.60 5.27 -5.52
C CYS A 316 -10.51 6.75 -5.91
N SER A 317 -11.38 7.63 -5.40
CA SER A 317 -11.40 9.06 -5.76
C SER A 317 -10.04 9.74 -5.56
N GLY A 318 -9.38 9.47 -4.43
CA GLY A 318 -8.03 9.97 -4.13
C GLY A 318 -6.99 9.49 -5.14
N ILE A 319 -7.06 8.21 -5.55
CA ILE A 319 -6.18 7.62 -6.57
C ILE A 319 -6.36 8.33 -7.90
N LEU A 320 -7.61 8.46 -8.36
CA LEU A 320 -7.94 9.06 -9.65
C LEU A 320 -7.50 10.53 -9.73
N LEU A 321 -7.62 11.28 -8.64
CA LEU A 321 -7.23 12.69 -8.59
C LEU A 321 -5.71 12.88 -8.43
N GLN A 322 -5.06 12.16 -7.52
CA GLN A 322 -3.68 12.48 -7.11
C GLN A 322 -2.61 11.81 -7.98
N PHE A 323 -2.87 10.64 -8.58
CA PHE A 323 -1.86 9.96 -9.40
C PHE A 323 -1.31 10.84 -10.54
N PRO A 324 -2.15 11.59 -11.29
CA PRO A 324 -1.63 12.50 -12.32
C PRO A 324 -0.71 13.58 -11.76
N PHE A 325 -0.98 14.11 -10.56
CA PHE A 325 -0.10 15.09 -9.92
C PHE A 325 1.23 14.47 -9.51
N TYR A 326 1.22 13.27 -8.92
CA TYR A 326 2.45 12.55 -8.61
C TYR A 326 3.24 12.15 -9.86
N ALA A 327 2.57 11.83 -10.97
CA ALA A 327 3.21 11.61 -12.27
C ALA A 327 3.85 12.90 -12.82
N GLY A 328 3.20 14.04 -12.62
CA GLY A 328 3.78 15.35 -12.94
C GLY A 328 5.01 15.66 -12.08
N ILE A 329 4.95 15.39 -10.77
CA ILE A 329 6.11 15.53 -9.85
C ILE A 329 7.25 14.65 -10.33
N MET A 330 6.98 13.39 -10.67
CA MET A 330 7.95 12.47 -11.24
C MET A 330 8.56 13.03 -12.55
N GLY A 331 7.76 13.66 -13.40
CA GLY A 331 8.23 14.36 -14.60
C GLY A 331 9.27 15.43 -14.28
N MET A 332 9.01 16.27 -13.28
CA MET A 332 9.99 17.28 -12.83
C MET A 332 11.25 16.64 -12.21
N MET A 333 11.09 15.59 -11.41
CA MET A 333 12.22 14.94 -10.74
C MET A 333 13.16 14.21 -11.68
N THR A 334 12.64 13.69 -12.79
CA THR A 334 13.39 12.91 -13.78
C THR A 334 13.91 13.77 -14.93
N ALA A 335 13.39 14.99 -15.09
CA ALA A 335 13.86 15.93 -16.10
C ALA A 335 15.34 16.23 -15.91
N VAL A 336 16.11 16.00 -16.98
CA VAL A 336 17.52 16.31 -17.06
C VAL A 336 17.67 17.76 -17.49
N GLY A 337 18.31 18.57 -16.64
CA GLY A 337 18.58 19.98 -16.95
C GLY A 337 19.87 20.18 -17.72
N ASP A 338 20.22 21.45 -17.93
CA ASP A 338 21.45 21.86 -18.64
C ASP A 338 22.74 21.34 -17.97
N SER A 339 22.67 21.03 -16.67
CA SER A 339 23.73 20.35 -15.92
C SER A 339 23.97 18.88 -16.30
N GLY A 340 23.12 18.28 -17.14
CA GLY A 340 23.18 16.85 -17.49
C GLY A 340 22.68 15.91 -16.38
N THR A 341 22.12 16.45 -15.30
CA THR A 341 21.59 15.68 -14.17
C THR A 341 20.11 15.99 -13.90
N SER A 342 19.43 15.07 -13.21
CA SER A 342 18.06 15.25 -12.71
C SER A 342 18.05 15.27 -11.18
N LEU A 343 17.02 15.84 -10.56
CA LEU A 343 16.92 15.90 -9.10
C LEU A 343 16.91 14.50 -8.47
N ALA A 344 16.17 13.55 -9.05
CA ALA A 344 16.18 12.16 -8.60
C ALA A 344 17.56 11.50 -8.79
N GLY A 345 18.26 11.84 -9.87
CA GLY A 345 19.64 11.45 -10.14
C GLY A 345 20.59 11.90 -9.04
N LEU A 346 20.53 13.19 -8.68
CA LEU A 346 21.37 13.78 -7.64
C LEU A 346 21.14 13.14 -6.26
N ILE A 347 19.87 12.94 -5.87
CA ILE A 347 19.54 12.26 -4.61
C ILE A 347 20.12 10.84 -4.60
N SER A 348 19.90 10.08 -5.67
CA SER A 348 20.36 8.69 -5.76
C SER A 348 21.88 8.60 -5.74
N GLN A 349 22.58 9.36 -6.60
CA GLN A 349 24.04 9.37 -6.67
C GLN A 349 24.71 9.86 -5.38
N GLY A 350 24.06 10.78 -4.64
CA GLY A 350 24.52 11.20 -3.32
C GLY A 350 24.69 10.01 -2.37
N PHE A 351 23.71 9.09 -2.34
CA PHE A 351 23.81 7.86 -1.54
C PHE A 351 24.79 6.85 -2.14
N VAL A 352 24.83 6.70 -3.47
CA VAL A 352 25.79 5.80 -4.13
C VAL A 352 27.24 6.20 -3.79
N SER A 353 27.57 7.49 -3.83
CA SER A 353 28.95 7.97 -3.63
C SER A 353 29.53 7.73 -2.23
N ILE A 354 28.67 7.50 -1.23
CA ILE A 354 29.07 7.15 0.15
C ILE A 354 28.93 5.66 0.46
N SER A 355 28.48 4.87 -0.53
CA SER A 355 28.20 3.44 -0.38
C SER A 355 29.42 2.56 -0.63
N ASN A 356 29.39 1.36 -0.05
CA ASN A 356 30.21 0.22 -0.44
C ASN A 356 29.31 -1.02 -0.57
N GLU A 357 29.85 -2.17 -0.95
CA GLU A 357 29.10 -3.43 -1.13
C GLU A 357 28.16 -3.76 0.06
N THR A 358 28.61 -3.52 1.30
CA THR A 358 27.84 -3.80 2.52
C THR A 358 26.78 -2.74 2.81
N THR A 359 27.10 -1.45 2.67
CA THR A 359 26.19 -0.35 3.04
C THR A 359 25.25 0.05 1.91
N PHE A 360 25.53 -0.36 0.68
CA PHE A 360 24.76 0.02 -0.50
C PHE A 360 23.27 -0.35 -0.41
N PRO A 361 22.86 -1.59 -0.08
CA PRO A 361 21.43 -1.91 0.05
C PRO A 361 20.70 -1.06 1.10
N LEU A 362 21.36 -0.77 2.23
CA LEU A 362 20.82 0.13 3.25
C LEU A 362 20.62 1.55 2.72
N PHE A 363 21.62 2.10 2.04
CA PHE A 363 21.55 3.45 1.48
C PHE A 363 20.60 3.57 0.29
N THR A 364 20.48 2.53 -0.54
CA THR A 364 19.41 2.41 -1.54
C THR A 364 18.03 2.42 -0.88
N PHE A 365 17.84 1.66 0.21
CA PHE A 365 16.59 1.66 0.97
C PHE A 365 16.22 3.05 1.51
N LEU A 366 17.18 3.75 2.13
CA LEU A 366 16.95 5.10 2.66
C LEU A 366 16.69 6.12 1.54
N SER A 367 17.45 6.06 0.45
CA SER A 367 17.26 6.89 -0.74
C SER A 367 15.85 6.67 -1.32
N ALA A 368 15.44 5.41 -1.44
CA ALA A 368 14.11 5.04 -1.90
C ALA A 368 13.01 5.58 -0.97
N GLY A 369 13.19 5.50 0.35
CA GLY A 369 12.28 6.11 1.31
C GLY A 369 12.09 7.62 1.09
N ILE A 370 13.16 8.35 0.77
CA ILE A 370 13.12 9.79 0.46
C ILE A 370 12.41 10.05 -0.86
N VAL A 371 12.79 9.36 -1.93
CA VAL A 371 12.19 9.54 -3.27
C VAL A 371 10.69 9.22 -3.25
N ASN A 372 10.26 8.25 -2.46
CA ASN A 372 8.88 7.82 -2.34
C ASN A 372 7.92 8.91 -1.82
N PHE A 373 8.40 9.90 -1.07
CA PHE A 373 7.56 11.05 -0.70
C PHE A 373 7.05 11.77 -1.93
N PHE A 374 7.90 11.89 -2.95
CA PHE A 374 7.64 12.60 -4.21
C PHE A 374 6.99 11.72 -5.27
N VAL A 375 7.31 10.41 -5.28
CA VAL A 375 6.76 9.44 -6.23
C VAL A 375 6.23 8.22 -5.45
N PRO A 376 5.03 8.32 -4.83
CA PRO A 376 4.50 7.31 -3.93
C PRO A 376 3.87 6.12 -4.67
N SER A 377 4.65 5.49 -5.55
CA SER A 377 4.19 4.43 -6.44
C SER A 377 5.35 3.51 -6.79
N GLY A 378 5.25 2.22 -6.49
CA GLY A 378 6.33 1.26 -6.81
C GLY A 378 6.70 1.19 -8.28
N GLY A 379 5.75 1.40 -9.20
CA GLY A 379 6.05 1.50 -10.63
C GLY A 379 6.81 2.77 -10.99
N GLY A 380 6.40 3.92 -10.44
CA GLY A 380 7.11 5.19 -10.62
C GLY A 380 8.49 5.18 -9.97
N GLN A 381 8.59 4.65 -8.77
CA GLN A 381 9.82 4.43 -8.01
C GLN A 381 10.83 3.61 -8.81
N TRP A 382 10.37 2.49 -9.41
CA TRP A 382 11.20 1.68 -10.28
C TRP A 382 11.72 2.47 -11.49
N ALA A 383 10.83 3.20 -12.17
CA ALA A 383 11.20 3.98 -13.35
C ALA A 383 12.22 5.09 -13.03
N VAL A 384 12.17 5.65 -11.82
CA VAL A 384 13.06 6.73 -11.38
C VAL A 384 14.42 6.19 -10.92
N GLN A 385 14.45 5.14 -10.10
CA GLN A 385 15.68 4.72 -9.42
C GLN A 385 16.39 3.55 -10.08
N ALA A 386 15.70 2.65 -10.78
CA ALA A 386 16.35 1.50 -11.41
C ALA A 386 17.48 1.89 -12.40
N PRO A 387 17.36 2.96 -13.23
CA PRO A 387 18.44 3.36 -14.13
C PRO A 387 19.73 3.82 -13.43
N ILE A 388 19.66 4.11 -12.12
CA ILE A 388 20.76 4.66 -11.32
C ILE A 388 21.29 3.61 -10.34
N MET A 389 20.39 3.00 -9.56
CA MET A 389 20.76 2.06 -8.50
C MET A 389 21.21 0.71 -9.06
N MET A 390 20.64 0.24 -10.18
CA MET A 390 21.00 -1.08 -10.72
C MET A 390 22.43 -1.11 -11.28
N PRO A 391 22.88 -0.13 -12.11
CA PRO A 391 24.28 -0.07 -12.53
C PRO A 391 25.25 0.12 -11.34
N ALA A 392 24.90 0.99 -10.38
CA ALA A 392 25.73 1.23 -9.21
C ALA A 392 25.90 -0.02 -8.34
N GLY A 393 24.82 -0.78 -8.14
CA GLY A 393 24.87 -2.05 -7.43
C GLY A 393 25.79 -3.04 -8.14
N ALA A 394 25.68 -3.16 -9.47
CA ALA A 394 26.55 -4.03 -10.27
C ALA A 394 28.03 -3.64 -10.18
N GLU A 395 28.36 -2.34 -10.21
CA GLU A 395 29.72 -1.83 -10.05
C GLU A 395 30.30 -2.14 -8.66
N LEU A 396 29.46 -2.07 -7.62
CA LEU A 396 29.82 -2.38 -6.24
C LEU A 396 29.76 -3.89 -5.91
N GLY A 397 29.43 -4.75 -6.88
CA GLY A 397 29.33 -6.20 -6.68
C GLY A 397 28.07 -6.67 -5.93
N VAL A 398 27.07 -5.81 -5.77
CA VAL A 398 25.82 -6.12 -5.06
C VAL A 398 24.82 -6.79 -6.00
N ASP A 399 24.20 -7.86 -5.51
CA ASP A 399 23.17 -8.59 -6.24
C ASP A 399 21.98 -7.70 -6.69
N ALA A 400 21.52 -7.96 -7.91
CA ALA A 400 20.45 -7.19 -8.54
C ALA A 400 19.09 -7.38 -7.83
N ALA A 401 18.79 -8.59 -7.36
CA ALA A 401 17.56 -8.87 -6.62
C ALA A 401 17.56 -8.11 -5.30
N LYS A 402 18.69 -8.11 -4.59
CA LYS A 402 18.88 -7.35 -3.34
C LYS A 402 18.73 -5.84 -3.54
N THR A 403 19.34 -5.30 -4.60
CA THR A 403 19.23 -3.88 -4.96
C THR A 403 17.78 -3.50 -5.28
N ALA A 404 17.07 -4.31 -6.08
CA ALA A 404 15.67 -4.07 -6.39
C ALA A 404 14.77 -4.14 -5.14
N MET A 405 15.04 -5.09 -4.23
CA MET A 405 14.31 -5.20 -2.97
C MET A 405 14.61 -4.05 -2.01
N ALA A 406 15.80 -3.45 -2.03
CA ALA A 406 16.09 -2.23 -1.28
C ALA A 406 15.21 -1.05 -1.74
N ILE A 407 15.04 -0.89 -3.05
CA ILE A 407 14.14 0.13 -3.60
C ILE A 407 12.69 -0.16 -3.17
N ALA A 408 12.27 -1.43 -3.24
CA ALA A 408 10.93 -1.87 -2.86
C ALA A 408 10.62 -1.61 -1.38
N TRP A 409 11.53 -1.97 -0.48
CA TRP A 409 11.33 -1.74 0.94
C TRP A 409 11.32 -0.25 1.29
N GLY A 410 12.08 0.58 0.58
CA GLY A 410 12.06 2.03 0.79
C GLY A 410 10.71 2.65 0.42
N ASP A 411 10.11 2.20 -0.69
CA ASP A 411 8.75 2.58 -1.08
C ASP A 411 7.72 2.16 -0.02
N ALA A 412 7.69 0.87 0.34
CA ALA A 412 6.76 0.37 1.35
C ALA A 412 6.87 1.10 2.70
N TRP A 413 8.11 1.41 3.09
CA TRP A 413 8.42 1.98 4.40
C TRP A 413 7.79 3.35 4.61
N THR A 414 8.06 4.31 3.71
CA THR A 414 7.58 5.68 3.90
C THR A 414 6.12 5.88 3.51
N ASN A 415 5.45 4.86 2.94
CA ASN A 415 3.99 4.83 2.84
C ASN A 415 3.30 4.98 4.20
N MET A 416 3.98 4.65 5.31
CA MET A 416 3.44 4.86 6.67
C MET A 416 3.21 6.32 7.04
N ILE A 417 3.88 7.27 6.39
CA ILE A 417 3.70 8.70 6.66
C ILE A 417 3.30 9.50 5.42
N GLN A 418 3.18 8.83 4.29
CA GLN A 418 2.58 9.37 3.08
C GLN A 418 1.06 9.11 3.13
N PRO A 419 0.22 10.15 3.38
CA PRO A 419 -1.23 10.00 3.56
C PRO A 419 -1.98 9.42 2.36
N PHE A 420 -1.40 9.44 1.16
CA PHE A 420 -2.03 8.98 -0.07
C PHE A 420 -2.62 7.57 0.03
N TRP A 421 -1.84 6.58 0.50
CA TRP A 421 -2.26 5.17 0.53
C TRP A 421 -3.17 4.83 1.70
N ALA A 422 -3.30 5.71 2.69
CA ALA A 422 -4.23 5.52 3.79
C ALA A 422 -5.69 5.78 3.38
N LEU A 423 -5.92 6.53 2.29
CA LEU A 423 -7.25 6.99 1.89
C LEU A 423 -8.30 5.88 1.72
N PRO A 424 -8.03 4.72 1.09
CA PRO A 424 -9.03 3.66 0.98
C PRO A 424 -9.45 3.11 2.34
N ALA A 425 -8.50 2.90 3.26
CA ALA A 425 -8.78 2.40 4.60
C ALA A 425 -9.52 3.46 5.45
N LEU A 426 -9.12 4.72 5.33
CA LEU A 426 -9.70 5.86 6.04
C LEU A 426 -11.14 6.15 5.60
N ALA A 427 -11.44 6.04 4.29
CA ALA A 427 -12.78 6.18 3.76
C ALA A 427 -13.74 5.14 4.35
N ILE A 428 -13.28 3.90 4.53
CA ILE A 428 -14.04 2.83 5.21
C ILE A 428 -14.16 3.12 6.70
N ALA A 429 -13.11 3.63 7.33
CA ALA A 429 -13.03 3.91 8.75
C ALA A 429 -13.83 5.14 9.20
N GLY A 430 -14.15 6.07 8.30
CA GLY A 430 -14.73 7.36 8.65
C GLY A 430 -13.78 8.27 9.43
N LEU A 431 -12.47 8.14 9.21
CA LEU A 431 -11.41 8.95 9.85
C LEU A 431 -10.63 9.74 8.80
N GLY A 432 -10.00 10.84 9.21
CA GLY A 432 -9.04 11.58 8.40
C GLY A 432 -7.61 11.06 8.57
N ALA A 433 -6.72 11.39 7.63
CA ALA A 433 -5.31 10.97 7.69
C ALA A 433 -4.62 11.44 8.98
N LYS A 434 -4.93 12.67 9.41
CA LYS A 434 -4.41 13.29 10.63
C LYS A 434 -4.75 12.52 11.91
N ASP A 435 -5.81 11.70 11.91
CA ASP A 435 -6.26 10.97 13.09
C ASP A 435 -5.40 9.75 13.39
N VAL A 436 -4.77 9.16 12.37
CA VAL A 436 -4.02 7.90 12.48
C VAL A 436 -2.52 8.07 12.31
N MET A 437 -2.08 9.10 11.57
CA MET A 437 -0.71 9.19 11.08
C MET A 437 0.35 9.26 12.20
N GLY A 438 -0.02 9.76 13.39
CA GLY A 438 0.90 9.79 14.53
C GLY A 438 1.34 8.40 14.98
N TYR A 439 0.41 7.44 14.97
CA TYR A 439 0.72 6.03 15.24
C TYR A 439 1.50 5.40 14.08
N CYS A 440 1.18 5.77 12.84
CA CYS A 440 1.91 5.26 11.68
C CYS A 440 3.37 5.74 11.63
N LEU A 441 3.67 6.94 12.14
CA LEU A 441 5.04 7.44 12.29
C LEU A 441 5.86 6.58 13.27
N MET A 442 5.23 6.05 14.33
CA MET A 442 5.90 5.09 15.22
C MET A 442 6.16 3.76 14.51
N ALA A 443 5.18 3.26 13.75
CA ALA A 443 5.35 2.06 12.92
C ALA A 443 6.49 2.25 11.91
N LEU A 444 6.61 3.43 11.29
CA LEU A 444 7.71 3.82 10.41
C LEU A 444 9.07 3.71 11.10
N ILE A 445 9.23 4.29 12.29
CA ILE A 445 10.50 4.21 13.02
C ILE A 445 10.84 2.75 13.34
N GLY A 446 9.87 2.00 13.88
CA GLY A 446 10.06 0.59 14.24
C GLY A 446 10.42 -0.30 13.05
N SER A 447 9.69 -0.17 11.93
CA SER A 447 9.97 -0.95 10.73
C SER A 447 11.28 -0.55 10.06
N GLY A 448 11.62 0.74 10.08
CA GLY A 448 12.85 1.26 9.48
C GLY A 448 14.10 0.64 10.09
N VAL A 449 14.12 0.47 11.42
CA VAL A 449 15.21 -0.22 12.13
C VAL A 449 15.29 -1.69 11.70
N ILE A 450 14.16 -2.39 11.63
CA ILE A 450 14.13 -3.82 11.26
C ILE A 450 14.62 -4.03 9.82
N ILE A 451 14.11 -3.24 8.88
CA ILE A 451 14.48 -3.31 7.46
C ILE A 451 15.97 -3.00 7.30
N SER A 452 16.46 -1.96 7.98
CA SER A 452 17.88 -1.58 7.95
C SER A 452 18.78 -2.71 8.44
N LEU A 453 18.41 -3.36 9.55
CA LEU A 453 19.14 -4.52 10.07
C LEU A 453 19.09 -5.70 9.10
N GLY A 454 17.95 -5.95 8.44
CA GLY A 454 17.82 -6.98 7.42
C GLY A 454 18.83 -6.81 6.27
N PHE A 455 19.05 -5.58 5.81
CA PHE A 455 20.03 -5.28 4.75
C PHE A 455 21.50 -5.31 5.20
N LEU A 456 21.77 -5.18 6.50
CA LEU A 456 23.12 -5.25 7.04
C LEU A 456 23.55 -6.67 7.45
N ILE A 457 22.58 -7.54 7.76
CA ILE A 457 22.83 -8.94 8.18
C ILE A 457 23.05 -9.87 6.98
N PHE A 458 22.22 -9.72 5.95
CA PHE A 458 22.31 -10.44 4.68
C PHE A 458 22.96 -9.54 3.67
#